data_AF-A0A357VBE4-F1
#
_entry.id   AF-A0A357VBE4-F1
#
_cell.length_a   1.000
_cell.length_b   1.000
_cell.length_c   1.000
_cell.angle_alpha   90.00
_cell.angle_beta   90.00
_cell.angle_gamma   90.00
#
_symmetry.space_group_name_H-M   'P 1'
#
loop_
_entity.id
_entity.type
_entity.pdbx_description
1 polymer ?
#
loop_
_entity_poly.entity_id
_entity_poly.type
_entity_poly.pdbx_seq_one_letter_code
_entity_poly.pdbx_strand_id
1 'polypeptide(L)' 'MPKSDIEIAREATMKPIADVGAEKLGIPGDALLQYGPHKAKVDMNYLKSLESNPDGKLILVTA' A
#
# COMPACT_ATOMS: atom_id res chain seq x y z
N MET A 1 25.51 18.03 -6.98
CA MET A 1 24.76 17.27 -7.99
C MET A 1 23.49 16.77 -7.33
N PRO A 2 22.34 16.74 -8.04
CA PRO A 2 21.17 16.03 -7.53
C PRO A 2 21.54 14.56 -7.31
N LYS A 3 20.96 13.96 -6.28
CA LYS A 3 21.09 12.52 -6.03
C LYS A 3 20.45 11.75 -7.17
N SER A 4 20.97 10.56 -7.46
CA SER A 4 20.33 9.60 -8.36
C SER A 4 19.07 9.01 -7.71
N ASP A 5 18.15 8.49 -8.53
CA ASP A 5 16.89 7.90 -8.05
C ASP A 5 17.11 6.79 -7.02
N ILE A 6 18.16 5.97 -7.20
CA ILE A 6 18.48 4.87 -6.28
C ILE A 6 19.04 5.35 -4.94
N GLU A 7 19.80 6.46 -4.93
CA GLU A 7 20.27 7.08 -3.69
C GLU A 7 19.09 7.64 -2.89
N ILE A 8 18.17 8.32 -3.57
CA ILE A 8 16.94 8.84 -2.96
C ILE A 8 16.11 7.69 -2.36
N ALA A 9 15.91 6.60 -3.12
CA ALA A 9 15.13 5.46 -2.66
C ALA A 9 15.75 4.74 -1.46
N ARG A 10 17.09 4.67 -1.37
CA ARG A 10 17.81 4.03 -0.25
C ARG A 10 17.78 4.84 1.04
N GLU A 11 17.71 6.16 0.95
CA GLU A 11 17.63 7.05 2.11
C GLU A 11 16.22 7.09 2.73
N ALA A 12 15.21 6.59 2.02
CA ALA A 12 13.84 6.59 2.51
C ALA A 12 13.69 5.70 3.75
N THR A 13 13.16 6.28 4.83
CA THR A 13 12.73 5.52 6.01
C THR A 13 11.36 4.92 5.74
N MET A 14 11.33 3.68 5.25
CA MET A 14 10.09 2.99 4.92
C MET A 14 9.31 2.60 6.19
N LYS A 15 8.01 2.87 6.19
CA LYS A 15 7.10 2.32 7.20
C LYS A 15 6.87 0.82 6.99
N PRO A 16 6.63 0.04 8.05
CA PRO A 16 6.09 -1.32 7.92
C PRO A 16 4.81 -1.34 7.09
N ILE A 17 4.63 -2.36 6.25
CA ILE A 17 3.47 -2.48 5.36
C ILE A 17 2.16 -2.66 6.14
N ALA A 18 2.24 -3.29 7.33
CA ALA A 18 1.11 -3.44 8.23
C ALA A 18 0.59 -2.08 8.72
N ASP A 19 1.48 -1.17 9.10
CA ASP A 19 1.13 0.18 9.55
C ASP A 19 0.51 0.99 8.41
N VAL A 20 1.05 0.87 7.20
CA VAL A 20 0.47 1.51 6.00
C VAL A 20 -0.95 1.01 5.75
N GLY A 21 -1.17 -0.30 5.80
CA GLY A 21 -2.50 -0.90 5.62
C GLY A 21 -3.49 -0.49 6.72
N ALA A 22 -3.08 -0.58 7.99
CA ALA A 22 -3.94 -0.31 9.13
C ALA A 22 -4.24 1.19 9.30
N GLU A 23 -3.21 2.04 9.38
CA GLU A 23 -3.38 3.47 9.71
C GLU A 23 -4.03 4.28 8.60
N LYS A 24 -3.78 3.91 7.33
CA LYS A 24 -4.23 4.72 6.17
C LYS A 24 -5.45 4.17 5.49
N LEU A 25 -5.61 2.84 5.47
CA LEU A 25 -6.63 2.16 4.67
C LEU A 25 -7.59 1.31 5.52
N GLY A 26 -7.34 1.16 6.83
CA GLY A 26 -8.16 0.35 7.72
C GLY A 26 -8.12 -1.15 7.39
N ILE A 27 -7.09 -1.63 6.69
CA ILE A 27 -6.97 -3.04 6.32
C ILE A 27 -6.54 -3.82 7.56
N PRO A 28 -7.30 -4.85 7.99
CA PRO A 28 -6.94 -5.66 9.13
C PRO A 28 -5.70 -6.51 8.81
N GLY A 29 -4.89 -6.79 9.84
CA GLY A 29 -3.58 -7.45 9.65
C GLY A 29 -3.66 -8.87 9.12
N ASP A 30 -4.77 -9.59 9.36
CA ASP A 30 -5.04 -10.93 8.84
C ASP A 30 -5.36 -10.95 7.34
N ALA A 31 -5.82 -9.83 6.78
CA ALA A 31 -6.02 -9.64 5.35
C ALA A 31 -4.73 -9.22 4.60
N LEU A 32 -3.59 -9.13 5.29
CA LEU A 32 -2.29 -8.77 4.71
C LEU A 32 -1.30 -9.95 4.73
N LEU A 33 -1.08 -10.53 3.56
CA LEU A 33 -0.10 -11.60 3.34
C LEU A 33 1.28 -10.98 3.09
N GLN A 34 2.10 -10.83 4.13
CA GLN A 34 3.38 -10.11 4.07
C GLN A 34 4.49 -10.87 3.35
N TYR A 35 5.29 -10.13 2.58
CA TYR A 35 6.50 -10.57 1.87
C TYR A 35 7.68 -9.71 2.33
N GLY A 36 8.14 -9.99 3.54
CA GLY A 36 9.02 -9.09 4.29
C GLY A 36 8.30 -7.84 4.80
N PRO A 37 9.03 -6.87 5.36
CA PRO A 37 8.44 -5.81 6.19
C PRO A 37 7.70 -4.71 5.41
N HIS A 38 7.94 -4.58 4.10
CA HIS A 38 7.46 -3.43 3.31
C HIS A 38 6.60 -3.80 2.10
N LYS A 39 6.18 -5.07 1.99
CA LYS A 39 5.35 -5.56 0.88
C LYS A 39 4.35 -6.60 1.39
N ALA A 40 3.14 -6.57 0.87
CA ALA A 40 2.12 -7.57 1.17
C ALA A 40 1.18 -7.76 -0.02
N LYS A 41 0.54 -8.92 -0.11
CA LYS A 41 -0.68 -9.10 -0.90
C LYS A 41 -1.90 -8.86 -0.01
N VAL A 42 -2.96 -8.31 -0.58
CA VAL A 42 -4.26 -8.18 0.08
C VAL A 42 -5.09 -9.42 -0.20
N ASP A 43 -5.74 -9.96 0.83
CA ASP A 43 -6.62 -11.12 0.70
C ASP A 43 -7.87 -10.79 -0.15
N MET A 44 -8.23 -11.71 -1.06
CA MET A 44 -9.37 -11.51 -1.97
C MET A 44 -10.73 -11.55 -1.25
N ASN A 45 -10.86 -12.29 -0.15
CA ASN A 45 -12.08 -12.31 0.64
C ASN A 45 -12.31 -10.97 1.36
N TYR A 46 -11.23 -10.32 1.80
CA TYR A 46 -11.33 -8.95 2.31
C TYR A 46 -11.82 -7.99 1.22
N LEU A 47 -11.26 -8.05 0.01
CA LEU A 47 -11.73 -7.22 -1.12
C LEU A 47 -13.21 -7.44 -1.44
N LYS A 48 -13.69 -8.69 -1.46
CA LYS A 48 -15.11 -9.01 -1.65
C LYS A 48 -16.01 -8.40 -0.58
N SER A 49 -15.53 -8.31 0.66
CA SER A 49 -16.28 -7.68 1.75
C SER A 49 -16.51 -6.18 1.56
N LEU A 50 -15.74 -5.53 0.67
CA LEU A 50 -15.83 -4.10 0.38
C LEU A 50 -16.68 -3.77 -0.86
N GLU A 51 -17.28 -4.76 -1.54
CA GLU A 51 -18.03 -4.56 -2.79
C GLU A 51 -19.22 -3.60 -2.66
N SER A 52 -19.79 -3.47 -1.46
CA SER A 52 -20.88 -2.51 -1.20
C SER A 52 -20.40 -1.08 -0.95
N ASN A 53 -19.09 -0.86 -0.80
CA ASN A 53 -18.56 0.47 -0.55
C ASN A 53 -18.64 1.31 -1.83
N PRO A 54 -18.91 2.63 -1.71
CA PRO A 54 -18.88 3.50 -2.87
C PRO A 54 -17.45 3.60 -3.42
N ASP A 55 -17.34 3.62 -4.74
CA ASP A 55 -16.05 3.83 -5.41
C ASP A 55 -15.45 5.20 -5.06
N GLY A 56 -14.12 5.21 -4.92
CA GLY A 56 -13.33 6.43 -4.82
C GLY A 56 -13.29 7.21 -6.14
N LYS A 57 -12.52 8.30 -6.16
CA LYS A 57 -12.29 9.06 -7.40
C LYS A 57 -11.26 8.34 -8.28
N LEU A 58 -11.62 8.03 -9.52
CA LEU A 58 -10.71 7.51 -10.53
C LEU A 58 -10.06 8.67 -11.30
N ILE A 59 -8.73 8.81 -11.19
CA ILE A 59 -7.95 9.83 -11.90
C ILE A 59 -6.96 9.12 -12.83
N LEU A 60 -7.12 9.31 -14.15
CA LEU A 60 -6.19 8.82 -15.16
C LEU A 60 -5.15 9.92 -15.47
N VAL A 61 -3.88 9.64 -15.22
CA VAL A 61 -2.75 10.51 -15.58
C VAL A 61 -2.19 10.07 -16.93
N THR A 62 -2.10 10.99 -17.89
CA THR A 62 -1.51 10.80 -19.23
C THR A 62 -0.46 11.89 -19.49
N ALA A 63 0.37 11.73 -20.53
CA ALA A 63 1.40 12.69 -20.97
C ALA A 63 1.12 13.22 -22.38
#